data_AF-A0A363MWG6-F1
#
_entry.id   AF-A0A363MWG6-F1
#
_cell.length_a   1.000
_cell.length_b   1.000
_cell.length_c   1.000
_cell.angle_alpha   90.00
_cell.angle_beta   90.00
_cell.angle_gamma   90.00
#
_symmetry.space_group_name_H-M   'P 1'
#
loop_
_entity.id
_entity.type
_entity.pdbx_description
1 polymer ?
#
loop_
_entity_poly.entity_id
_entity_poly.type
_entity_poly.pdbx_seq_one_letter_code
_entity_poly.pdbx_strand_id
1 'polypeptide(L)'
;MIKKILCLFLVSIAVISCKKEKETLNKTAVKTHQISEDETTETVYKDYTTAPVDFLDEKYKIDGLDFPGISPPYPAYHFYDENLGQFNVNYVGKSRLIRYYWDTDNSDGFFAHFRPENPAEEDPKLMKKQANDIIKKSLNDYYFVVEFSPKEALTRSKDGFLQSKKDAYTYFYVYENNKWIFLKRLFTSDIQKEGIELFTELLLPHKLKDIKPIAEEFQGKFKAEADGEYTNDGQGHTTYYFTITKNKIDLKYEAFRGDFVCEGEYKGIQNGTILELYYDREDDRCLKLDPTYLIKKEDDNFFIKGIGGEGTINEWIKMDKE
;
A
#
# COMPACT_ATOMS: atom_id res chain seq x y z
N MET A 1 4.53 -16.32 64.99
CA MET A 1 5.16 -15.02 65.32
C MET A 1 4.56 -13.99 64.38
N ILE A 2 3.79 -13.05 64.93
CA ILE A 2 2.93 -12.06 64.24
C ILE A 2 3.63 -10.69 64.26
N LYS A 3 3.54 -9.94 63.14
CA LYS A 3 3.27 -8.47 63.00
C LYS A 3 3.91 -7.97 61.67
N LYS A 4 3.19 -7.56 60.62
CA LYS A 4 2.28 -6.40 60.35
C LYS A 4 2.95 -5.01 60.39
N ILE A 5 2.71 -4.24 59.30
CA ILE A 5 2.41 -2.78 59.22
C ILE A 5 3.65 -1.83 59.17
N LEU A 6 3.75 -0.72 58.41
CA LEU A 6 2.81 0.29 57.85
C LEU A 6 3.42 1.09 56.66
N CYS A 7 2.52 1.65 55.84
CA CYS A 7 2.65 2.69 54.81
C CYS A 7 3.39 3.99 55.22
N LEU A 8 3.80 4.80 54.23
CA LEU A 8 3.33 6.20 54.14
C LEU A 8 3.51 6.81 52.74
N PHE A 9 2.37 7.23 52.17
CA PHE A 9 2.20 8.17 51.05
C PHE A 9 2.51 9.60 51.51
N LEU A 10 3.01 10.46 50.62
CA LEU A 10 2.74 11.90 50.69
C LEU A 10 2.64 12.50 49.28
N VAL A 11 1.39 12.69 48.84
CA VAL A 11 0.99 13.66 47.82
C VAL A 11 0.81 15.00 48.52
N SER A 12 1.22 16.09 47.90
CA SER A 12 0.84 17.45 48.33
C SER A 12 0.56 18.31 47.11
N ILE A 13 -0.74 18.44 46.81
CA ILE A 13 -1.31 19.48 45.95
C ILE A 13 -1.50 20.72 46.82
N ALA A 14 -1.06 21.88 46.34
CA ALA A 14 -1.54 23.17 46.81
C ALA A 14 -2.11 23.96 45.63
N VAL A 15 -3.41 24.20 45.68
CA VAL A 15 -4.20 25.08 44.82
C VAL A 15 -4.19 26.48 45.42
N ILE A 16 -4.28 27.52 44.59
CA ILE A 16 -4.84 28.90 44.77
C ILE A 16 -4.16 29.76 43.68
N SER A 17 -4.77 30.66 42.90
CA SER A 17 -6.15 31.08 42.58
C SER A 17 -6.00 32.12 41.44
N CYS A 18 -7.04 32.26 40.62
CA CYS A 18 -7.13 33.15 39.45
C CYS A 18 -6.96 34.66 39.73
N LYS A 19 -6.43 35.40 38.74
CA LYS A 19 -7.04 36.66 38.24
C LYS A 19 -6.52 37.10 36.86
N LYS A 20 -7.47 37.52 36.01
CA LYS A 20 -7.36 38.23 34.70
C LYS A 20 -6.57 39.56 34.89
N GLU A 21 -6.01 40.26 33.88
CA GLU A 21 -6.64 40.78 32.65
C GLU A 21 -5.61 41.59 31.81
N LYS A 22 -5.75 41.49 30.47
CA LYS A 22 -5.52 42.45 29.34
C LYS A 22 -4.39 43.52 29.28
N GLU A 23 -3.80 43.51 28.08
CA GLU A 23 -3.59 44.61 27.10
C GLU A 23 -2.44 45.64 27.20
N THR A 24 -1.67 45.61 26.10
CA THR A 24 -1.21 46.72 25.24
C THR A 24 0.08 47.50 25.52
N LEU A 25 0.96 47.40 24.51
CA LEU A 25 1.79 48.44 23.87
C LEU A 25 2.52 49.48 24.74
N ASN A 26 3.86 49.51 24.65
CA ASN A 26 4.52 50.40 23.69
C ASN A 26 6.05 50.26 23.62
N LYS A 27 6.55 50.60 22.43
CA LYS A 27 7.92 50.76 21.95
C LYS A 27 8.83 51.54 22.93
N THR A 28 10.13 51.23 22.96
CA THR A 28 11.23 52.06 22.40
C THR A 28 12.58 51.35 22.60
N ALA A 29 13.51 51.66 21.70
CA ALA A 29 14.69 50.93 21.24
C ALA A 29 15.94 50.95 22.15
N VAL A 30 16.99 50.29 21.61
CA VAL A 30 18.45 50.45 21.85
C VAL A 30 19.00 49.45 22.90
N LYS A 31 19.98 48.56 22.68
CA LYS A 31 21.13 48.49 21.76
C LYS A 31 21.60 47.03 21.58
N THR A 32 22.06 46.74 20.38
CA THR A 32 23.01 45.73 19.88
C THR A 32 23.69 44.81 20.91
N HIS A 33 23.47 43.49 20.76
CA HIS A 33 24.52 42.50 20.93
C HIS A 33 24.50 41.55 19.72
N GLN A 34 25.67 41.45 19.08
CA GLN A 34 25.98 40.48 18.05
C GLN A 34 25.60 39.09 18.55
N ILE A 35 24.77 38.39 17.79
CA ILE A 35 24.70 36.94 17.83
C ILE A 35 24.96 36.48 16.41
N SER A 36 25.99 35.65 16.34
CA SER A 36 26.56 34.96 15.20
C SER A 36 25.55 34.57 14.13
N GLU A 37 25.99 34.73 12.88
CA GLU A 37 25.63 33.83 11.78
C GLU A 37 25.81 32.40 12.29
N ASP A 38 24.73 31.79 12.79
CA ASP A 38 24.62 30.35 12.79
C ASP A 38 24.19 30.02 11.36
N GLU A 39 25.19 29.73 10.52
CA GLU A 39 25.00 29.10 9.23
C GLU A 39 24.20 27.82 9.47
N THR A 40 22.88 27.94 9.35
CA THR A 40 22.04 26.80 9.00
C THR A 40 22.46 26.45 7.58
N THR A 41 23.50 25.63 7.45
CA THR A 41 23.78 24.90 6.23
C THR A 41 22.55 24.04 6.00
N GLU A 42 21.59 24.54 5.21
CA GLU A 42 20.65 23.69 4.50
C GLU A 42 21.51 22.68 3.77
N THR A 43 21.61 21.47 4.32
CA THR A 43 22.20 20.36 3.61
C THR A 43 21.24 20.11 2.47
N VAL A 44 21.56 20.66 1.29
CA VAL A 44 20.80 20.43 0.07
C VAL A 44 20.92 18.95 -0.24
N TYR A 45 20.00 18.15 0.28
CA TYR A 45 19.89 16.75 -0.07
C TYR A 45 19.75 16.68 -1.59
N LYS A 46 20.63 15.92 -2.23
CA LYS A 46 20.46 15.60 -3.64
C LYS A 46 19.06 15.02 -3.82
N ASP A 47 18.26 15.63 -4.67
CA ASP A 47 16.93 15.13 -4.96
C ASP A 47 17.04 13.94 -5.93
N TYR A 48 16.56 12.78 -5.50
CA TYR A 48 16.58 11.54 -6.27
C TYR A 48 15.28 11.30 -7.03
N THR A 49 14.52 12.33 -7.44
CA THR A 49 13.35 12.15 -8.34
C THR A 49 13.69 11.48 -9.69
N THR A 50 14.97 11.42 -10.07
CA THR A 50 15.46 10.54 -11.14
C THR A 50 16.22 9.37 -10.52
N ALA A 51 15.94 8.15 -10.99
CA ALA A 51 16.63 6.95 -10.52
C ALA A 51 18.15 7.13 -10.70
N PRO A 52 18.96 6.98 -9.62
CA PRO A 52 20.39 7.22 -9.67
C PRO A 52 21.17 6.15 -10.46
N VAL A 53 20.57 4.96 -10.62
CA VAL A 53 21.11 3.80 -11.34
C VAL A 53 19.98 3.03 -11.99
N ASP A 54 20.31 2.12 -12.90
CA ASP A 54 19.35 1.07 -13.27
C ASP A 54 19.37 -0.02 -12.21
N PHE A 55 18.33 -0.07 -11.37
CA PHE A 55 18.29 -1.03 -10.27
C PHE A 55 18.24 -2.49 -10.76
N LEU A 56 17.83 -2.76 -12.01
CA LEU A 56 17.76 -4.13 -12.57
C LEU A 56 19.10 -4.68 -13.08
N ASP A 57 20.18 -3.90 -13.04
CA ASP A 57 21.51 -4.33 -13.47
C ASP A 57 21.96 -5.60 -12.70
N GLU A 58 22.51 -6.59 -13.42
CA GLU A 58 22.92 -7.87 -12.85
C GLU A 58 23.97 -7.74 -11.73
N LYS A 59 24.80 -6.69 -11.77
CA LYS A 59 25.82 -6.42 -10.74
C LYS A 59 25.22 -6.15 -9.35
N TYR A 60 23.93 -5.83 -9.27
CA TYR A 60 23.22 -5.57 -8.02
C TYR A 60 22.51 -6.81 -7.44
N LYS A 61 22.48 -7.93 -8.17
CA LYS A 61 21.74 -9.15 -7.78
C LYS A 61 22.63 -10.19 -7.08
N ILE A 62 23.60 -9.72 -6.30
CA ILE A 62 24.71 -10.55 -5.77
C ILE A 62 24.20 -11.67 -4.87
N ASP A 63 23.25 -11.37 -3.98
CA ASP A 63 22.72 -12.32 -2.99
C ASP A 63 21.49 -13.11 -3.49
N GLY A 64 21.12 -12.88 -4.76
CA GLY A 64 19.92 -13.44 -5.39
C GLY A 64 18.63 -12.91 -4.76
N LEU A 65 17.54 -13.65 -4.98
CA LEU A 65 16.26 -13.30 -4.39
C LEU A 65 16.21 -13.65 -2.90
N ASP A 66 15.38 -12.94 -2.17
CA ASP A 66 14.92 -13.24 -0.82
C ASP A 66 13.40 -13.04 -0.73
N PHE A 67 12.87 -13.34 0.45
CA PHE A 67 11.46 -13.25 0.77
C PHE A 67 11.33 -12.53 2.10
N PRO A 68 10.90 -11.26 2.11
CA PRO A 68 10.67 -10.52 3.35
C PRO A 68 9.68 -11.28 4.24
N GLY A 69 9.91 -11.29 5.55
CA GLY A 69 9.09 -12.02 6.54
C GLY A 69 7.71 -11.41 6.80
N ILE A 70 7.13 -10.74 5.80
CA ILE A 70 5.83 -10.06 5.85
C ILE A 70 4.87 -10.90 5.02
N SER A 71 3.62 -11.10 5.48
CA SER A 71 2.62 -11.88 4.75
C SER A 71 1.66 -10.98 3.93
N PRO A 72 1.32 -11.34 2.68
CA PRO A 72 1.95 -12.41 1.91
C PRO A 72 3.37 -11.99 1.48
N PRO A 73 4.36 -12.89 1.54
CA PRO A 73 5.70 -12.54 1.12
C PRO A 73 5.72 -12.38 -0.40
N TYR A 74 6.74 -11.68 -0.88
CA TYR A 74 6.97 -11.42 -2.28
C TYR A 74 8.47 -11.56 -2.55
N PRO A 75 8.87 -12.00 -3.76
CA PRO A 75 10.28 -12.03 -4.09
C PRO A 75 10.84 -10.62 -4.07
N ALA A 76 12.03 -10.45 -3.51
CA ALA A 76 12.79 -9.22 -3.56
C ALA A 76 14.29 -9.53 -3.71
N TYR A 77 15.10 -8.52 -4.00
CA TYR A 77 16.53 -8.57 -3.69
C TYR A 77 16.97 -7.23 -3.15
N HIS A 78 17.96 -7.29 -2.26
CA HIS A 78 18.56 -6.15 -1.60
C HIS A 78 19.96 -5.89 -2.16
N PHE A 79 20.34 -4.62 -2.25
CA PHE A 79 21.70 -4.20 -2.53
C PHE A 79 22.10 -3.02 -1.63
N TYR A 80 23.35 -3.03 -1.17
CA TYR A 80 23.97 -1.91 -0.45
C TYR A 80 25.38 -1.63 -0.99
N ASP A 81 25.67 -0.35 -1.18
CA ASP A 81 27.00 0.19 -1.47
C ASP A 81 27.21 1.50 -0.69
N GLU A 82 28.42 1.71 -0.15
CA GLU A 82 28.70 2.87 0.70
C GLU A 82 28.62 4.21 -0.05
N ASN A 83 28.76 4.21 -1.39
CA ASN A 83 28.71 5.42 -2.20
C ASN A 83 27.31 5.73 -2.75
N LEU A 84 26.51 4.70 -2.99
CA LEU A 84 25.14 4.82 -3.51
C LEU A 84 24.09 4.90 -2.40
N GLY A 85 24.21 4.05 -1.39
CA GLY A 85 23.16 3.77 -0.41
C GLY A 85 22.64 2.33 -0.52
N GLN A 86 21.40 2.11 -0.09
CA GLN A 86 20.74 0.80 -0.16
C GLN A 86 19.46 0.89 -0.99
N PHE A 87 19.10 -0.22 -1.62
CA PHE A 87 17.77 -0.38 -2.19
C PHE A 87 17.28 -1.82 -2.14
N ASN A 88 15.96 -1.96 -2.16
CA ASN A 88 15.25 -3.21 -2.39
C ASN A 88 14.52 -3.12 -3.72
N VAL A 89 14.63 -4.15 -4.55
CA VAL A 89 13.79 -4.31 -5.74
C VAL A 89 12.77 -5.40 -5.45
N ASN A 90 11.50 -5.02 -5.43
CA ASN A 90 10.39 -5.83 -4.98
C ASN A 90 9.54 -6.25 -6.18
N TYR A 91 9.31 -7.56 -6.34
CA TYR A 91 8.49 -8.13 -7.42
C TYR A 91 7.05 -8.29 -6.92
N VAL A 92 6.25 -7.25 -7.10
CA VAL A 92 4.87 -7.19 -6.61
C VAL A 92 3.92 -7.70 -7.69
N GLY A 93 3.22 -8.81 -7.42
CA GLY A 93 2.27 -9.38 -8.38
C GLY A 93 1.17 -8.40 -8.79
N LYS A 94 0.94 -8.25 -10.09
CA LYS A 94 -0.10 -7.36 -10.65
C LYS A 94 -1.51 -7.82 -10.31
N SER A 95 -1.72 -9.13 -10.25
CA SER A 95 -3.02 -9.73 -9.90
C SER A 95 -3.01 -10.37 -8.52
N ARG A 96 -4.19 -10.46 -7.89
CA ARG A 96 -4.38 -11.21 -6.64
C ARG A 96 -3.82 -12.63 -6.72
N LEU A 97 -4.04 -13.32 -7.83
CA LEU A 97 -3.56 -14.70 -8.04
C LEU A 97 -2.03 -14.78 -7.94
N ILE A 98 -1.32 -13.85 -8.59
CA ILE A 98 0.15 -13.83 -8.58
C ILE A 98 0.70 -13.43 -7.22
N ARG A 99 0.03 -12.53 -6.48
CA ARG A 99 0.42 -12.21 -5.10
C ARG A 99 0.19 -13.39 -4.17
N TYR A 100 -0.96 -14.05 -4.28
CA TYR A 100 -1.32 -15.22 -3.46
C TYR A 100 -0.48 -16.46 -3.78
N TYR A 101 0.08 -16.56 -4.99
CA TYR A 101 1.01 -17.64 -5.33
C TYR A 101 2.24 -17.68 -4.40
N TRP A 102 2.67 -16.52 -3.91
CA TRP A 102 3.79 -16.42 -2.97
C TRP A 102 3.36 -16.52 -1.50
N ASP A 103 2.07 -16.64 -1.20
CA ASP A 103 1.60 -16.79 0.17
C ASP A 103 2.07 -18.13 0.76
N THR A 104 2.59 -18.11 2.00
CA THR A 104 3.03 -19.31 2.70
C THR A 104 1.89 -20.25 3.06
N ASP A 105 0.68 -19.69 3.23
CA ASP A 105 -0.51 -20.45 3.59
C ASP A 105 -1.19 -21.08 2.37
N ASN A 106 -0.85 -20.63 1.16
CA ASN A 106 -1.39 -21.19 -0.08
C ASN A 106 -0.87 -22.62 -0.31
N SER A 107 -1.77 -23.61 -0.25
CA SER A 107 -1.47 -25.03 -0.46
C SER A 107 -1.05 -25.36 -1.89
N ASP A 108 -1.38 -24.50 -2.86
CA ASP A 108 -1.02 -24.65 -4.27
C ASP A 108 0.05 -23.61 -4.69
N GLY A 109 0.60 -22.88 -3.71
CA GLY A 109 1.57 -21.81 -3.91
C GLY A 109 3.01 -22.29 -4.05
N PHE A 110 3.91 -21.33 -4.22
CA PHE A 110 5.36 -21.58 -4.31
C PHE A 110 5.86 -22.37 -3.10
N PHE A 111 5.53 -21.92 -1.89
CA PHE A 111 6.02 -22.49 -0.64
C PHE A 111 5.43 -23.85 -0.28
N ALA A 112 4.33 -24.28 -0.93
CA ALA A 112 3.76 -25.61 -0.71
C ALA A 112 4.75 -26.75 -0.99
N HIS A 113 5.67 -26.53 -1.95
CA HIS A 113 6.71 -27.48 -2.34
C HIS A 113 7.86 -27.62 -1.33
N PHE A 114 7.89 -26.74 -0.31
CA PHE A 114 8.95 -26.66 0.69
C PHE A 114 8.44 -26.92 2.11
N ARG A 115 7.23 -27.50 2.26
CA ARG A 115 6.65 -27.81 3.57
C ARG A 115 7.42 -28.93 4.28
N PRO A 116 7.52 -28.90 5.63
CA PRO A 116 8.50 -29.65 6.43
C PRO A 116 8.25 -31.16 6.56
N GLU A 117 7.38 -31.74 5.74
CA GLU A 117 7.16 -33.20 5.74
C GLU A 117 8.42 -33.97 5.30
N ASN A 118 9.44 -33.26 4.76
CA ASN A 118 10.77 -33.81 4.51
C ASN A 118 11.89 -32.77 4.75
N PRO A 119 12.33 -32.53 6.01
CA PRO A 119 13.25 -31.44 6.39
C PRO A 119 14.66 -31.52 5.76
N ALA A 120 15.00 -32.64 5.12
CA ALA A 120 16.30 -32.87 4.49
C ALA A 120 16.45 -32.16 3.13
N GLU A 121 15.38 -31.55 2.59
CA GLU A 121 15.33 -30.94 1.25
C GLU A 121 15.24 -29.40 1.24
N GLU A 122 15.23 -28.73 2.40
CA GLU A 122 15.31 -27.27 2.46
C GLU A 122 16.74 -26.81 2.07
N ASP A 123 17.00 -26.66 0.77
CA ASP A 123 18.15 -25.92 0.26
C ASP A 123 17.72 -24.48 -0.10
N PRO A 124 18.07 -23.47 0.72
CA PRO A 124 17.79 -22.07 0.41
C PRO A 124 18.29 -21.64 -0.97
N LYS A 125 19.37 -22.25 -1.49
CA LYS A 125 19.87 -21.96 -2.84
C LYS A 125 18.93 -22.49 -3.92
N LEU A 126 18.38 -23.69 -3.74
CA LEU A 126 17.41 -24.27 -4.66
C LEU A 126 16.13 -23.43 -4.70
N MET A 127 15.62 -23.03 -3.54
CA MET A 127 14.45 -22.15 -3.43
C MET A 127 14.67 -20.83 -4.16
N LYS A 128 15.78 -20.13 -3.88
CA LYS A 128 16.14 -18.88 -4.58
C LYS A 128 16.29 -19.06 -6.08
N LYS A 129 16.83 -20.19 -6.54
CA LYS A 129 16.96 -20.50 -7.96
C LYS A 129 15.59 -20.70 -8.62
N GLN A 130 14.72 -21.51 -8.02
CA GLN A 130 13.38 -21.76 -8.55
C GLN A 130 12.54 -20.48 -8.60
N ALA A 131 12.61 -19.66 -7.55
CA ALA A 131 11.95 -18.35 -7.52
C ALA A 131 12.42 -17.45 -8.67
N ASN A 132 13.73 -17.39 -8.91
CA ASN A 132 14.31 -16.64 -10.03
C ASN A 132 13.81 -17.15 -11.39
N ASP A 133 13.75 -18.47 -11.57
CA ASP A 133 13.29 -19.08 -12.83
C ASP A 133 11.81 -18.80 -13.10
N ILE A 134 10.99 -18.75 -12.04
CA ILE A 134 9.57 -18.35 -12.14
C ILE A 134 9.49 -16.88 -12.56
N ILE A 135 10.10 -15.97 -11.80
CA ILE A 135 10.06 -14.53 -12.07
C ILE A 135 10.54 -14.20 -13.49
N LYS A 136 11.62 -14.83 -13.97
CA LYS A 136 12.14 -14.61 -15.33
C LYS A 136 11.15 -15.00 -16.42
N LYS A 137 10.30 -16.02 -16.19
CA LYS A 137 9.31 -16.49 -17.17
C LYS A 137 8.04 -15.65 -17.18
N SER A 138 7.73 -15.00 -16.06
CA SER A 138 6.48 -14.23 -15.85
C SER A 138 6.73 -12.76 -15.50
N LEU A 139 7.81 -12.15 -16.00
CA LEU A 139 8.17 -10.75 -15.70
C LEU A 139 7.01 -9.76 -15.94
N ASN A 140 6.18 -10.02 -16.95
CA ASN A 140 5.04 -9.15 -17.28
C ASN A 140 3.93 -9.16 -16.21
N ASP A 141 3.91 -10.15 -15.33
CA ASP A 141 2.92 -10.33 -14.28
C ASP A 141 3.27 -9.58 -12.98
N TYR A 142 4.42 -8.90 -12.94
CA TYR A 142 4.92 -8.18 -11.77
C TYR A 142 5.10 -6.68 -12.04
N TYR A 143 4.81 -5.87 -11.02
CA TYR A 143 5.41 -4.57 -10.85
C TYR A 143 6.79 -4.73 -10.22
N PHE A 144 7.76 -3.95 -10.69
CA PHE A 144 9.10 -3.89 -10.13
C PHE A 144 9.17 -2.59 -9.35
N VAL A 145 9.05 -2.67 -8.04
CA VAL A 145 8.99 -1.51 -7.16
C VAL A 145 10.28 -1.38 -6.40
N VAL A 146 10.89 -0.21 -6.47
CA VAL A 146 12.13 0.08 -5.74
C VAL A 146 11.84 0.92 -4.53
N GLU A 147 12.39 0.49 -3.40
CA GLU A 147 12.57 1.32 -2.22
C GLU A 147 14.06 1.68 -2.14
N PHE A 148 14.40 2.96 -2.27
CA PHE A 148 15.77 3.45 -2.30
C PHE A 148 16.04 4.44 -1.17
N SER A 149 17.06 4.15 -0.36
CA SER A 149 17.60 5.06 0.64
C SER A 149 19.03 5.44 0.23
N PRO A 150 19.28 6.71 -0.14
CA PRO A 150 20.62 7.13 -0.52
C PRO A 150 21.57 7.08 0.67
N LYS A 151 22.89 7.05 0.44
CA LYS A 151 23.87 6.96 1.54
C LYS A 151 23.68 8.03 2.62
N GLU A 152 23.24 9.23 2.25
CA GLU A 152 23.01 10.33 3.18
C GLU A 152 21.86 10.03 4.15
N ALA A 153 20.94 9.15 3.75
CA ALA A 153 19.83 8.68 4.56
C ALA A 153 20.22 7.58 5.55
N LEU A 154 21.46 7.07 5.48
CA LEU A 154 21.90 5.92 6.27
C LEU A 154 22.89 6.35 7.35
N THR A 155 22.88 5.62 8.46
CA THR A 155 23.82 5.76 9.56
C THR A 155 24.16 4.40 10.12
N ARG A 156 25.35 4.23 10.70
CA ARG A 156 25.69 3.01 11.45
C ARG A 156 25.29 3.20 12.91
N SER A 157 24.61 2.19 13.46
CA SER A 157 24.33 2.11 14.88
C SER A 157 25.62 1.89 15.67
N LYS A 158 25.54 2.00 17.00
CA LYS A 158 26.68 1.71 17.89
C LYS A 158 27.19 0.28 17.74
N ASP A 159 26.32 -0.64 17.36
CA ASP A 159 26.64 -2.06 17.13
C ASP A 159 27.09 -2.35 15.69
N GLY A 160 27.26 -1.30 14.87
CA GLY A 160 27.76 -1.40 13.50
C GLY A 160 26.71 -1.72 12.43
N PHE A 161 25.46 -1.97 12.83
CA PHE A 161 24.35 -2.22 11.90
C PHE A 161 23.97 -0.94 11.15
N LEU A 162 23.76 -1.08 9.84
CA LEU A 162 23.25 0.00 9.02
C LEU A 162 21.76 0.26 9.36
N GLN A 163 21.40 1.51 9.54
CA GLN A 163 20.04 1.94 9.85
C GLN A 163 19.70 3.21 9.07
N SER A 164 18.44 3.34 8.68
CA SER A 164 17.93 4.58 8.10
C SER A 164 17.76 5.65 9.18
N LYS A 165 18.17 6.88 8.86
CA LYS A 165 17.91 8.06 9.69
C LYS A 165 16.42 8.39 9.63
N LYS A 166 15.81 8.69 10.78
CA LYS A 166 14.36 8.93 10.87
C LYS A 166 13.90 10.13 10.05
N ASP A 167 14.71 11.18 10.01
CA ASP A 167 14.49 12.44 9.32
C ASP A 167 14.95 12.43 7.84
N ALA A 168 15.40 11.28 7.33
CA ALA A 168 15.82 11.15 5.95
C ALA A 168 14.69 10.67 5.03
N TYR A 169 14.85 10.94 3.74
CA TYR A 169 13.92 10.49 2.71
C TYR A 169 14.25 9.10 2.17
N THR A 170 13.19 8.33 1.95
CA THR A 170 13.18 7.13 1.11
C THR A 170 12.43 7.45 -0.19
N TYR A 171 12.98 6.99 -1.30
CA TYR A 171 12.49 7.25 -2.65
C TYR A 171 11.91 5.98 -3.25
N PHE A 172 10.75 6.10 -3.89
CA PHE A 172 10.04 4.98 -4.49
C PHE A 172 9.96 5.13 -6.00
N TYR A 173 10.22 4.04 -6.72
CA TYR A 173 10.13 3.99 -8.18
C TYR A 173 9.39 2.74 -8.63
N VAL A 174 8.82 2.80 -9.83
CA VAL A 174 8.32 1.64 -10.56
C VAL A 174 9.02 1.52 -11.91
N TYR A 175 9.36 0.30 -12.33
CA TYR A 175 9.85 0.06 -13.68
C TYR A 175 8.68 -0.14 -14.64
N GLU A 176 8.60 0.69 -15.68
CA GLU A 176 7.55 0.62 -16.69
C GLU A 176 8.08 1.15 -18.03
N ASN A 177 7.70 0.49 -19.14
CA ASN A 177 8.12 0.88 -20.50
C ASN A 177 9.64 1.06 -20.63
N ASN A 178 10.41 0.14 -20.06
CA ASN A 178 11.87 0.12 -20.02
C ASN A 178 12.52 1.33 -19.31
N LYS A 179 11.81 1.96 -18.37
CA LYS A 179 12.29 3.12 -17.63
C LYS A 179 11.86 3.07 -16.17
N TRP A 180 12.70 3.64 -15.30
CA TRP A 180 12.33 3.92 -13.92
C TRP A 180 11.48 5.19 -13.84
N ILE A 181 10.29 5.06 -13.27
CA ILE A 181 9.36 6.16 -13.03
C ILE A 181 9.32 6.41 -11.53
N PHE A 182 9.60 7.65 -11.13
CA PHE A 182 9.45 8.07 -9.74
C PHE A 182 7.99 8.10 -9.32
N LEU A 183 7.68 7.46 -8.20
CA LEU A 183 6.35 7.41 -7.61
C LEU A 183 6.19 8.51 -6.55
N LYS A 184 7.06 8.48 -5.54
CA LYS A 184 6.94 9.33 -4.35
C LYS A 184 8.25 9.33 -3.57
N ARG A 185 8.49 10.37 -2.79
CA ARG A 185 9.44 10.32 -1.65
C ARG A 185 8.66 10.48 -0.36
N LEU A 186 9.06 9.76 0.66
CA LEU A 186 8.48 9.83 1.99
C LEU A 186 9.61 10.02 3.00
N PHE A 187 9.35 10.74 4.09
CA PHE A 187 10.23 10.63 5.25
C PHE A 187 10.20 9.21 5.75
N THR A 188 11.36 8.68 6.12
CA THR A 188 11.50 7.32 6.64
C THR A 188 10.60 7.11 7.86
N SER A 189 10.46 8.13 8.71
CA SER A 189 9.55 8.10 9.87
C SER A 189 8.07 8.01 9.53
N ASP A 190 7.68 8.40 8.32
CA ASP A 190 6.28 8.54 7.92
C ASP A 190 5.77 7.28 7.21
N ILE A 191 6.65 6.31 6.93
CA ILE A 191 6.30 5.01 6.36
C ILE A 191 5.73 4.15 7.50
N GLN A 192 4.40 4.05 7.56
CA GLN A 192 3.68 3.27 8.58
C GLN A 192 3.26 1.88 8.12
N LYS A 193 3.24 1.64 6.80
CA LYS A 193 2.84 0.38 6.17
C LYS A 193 4.06 -0.33 5.60
N GLU A 194 3.95 -1.64 5.44
CA GLU A 194 4.98 -2.49 4.85
C GLU A 194 4.39 -3.46 3.82
N GLY A 195 5.26 -4.06 3.01
CA GLY A 195 4.86 -5.06 2.03
C GLY A 195 3.79 -4.62 1.04
N ILE A 196 2.82 -5.50 0.79
CA ILE A 196 1.79 -5.30 -0.25
C ILE A 196 0.92 -4.07 0.04
N GLU A 197 0.67 -3.75 1.30
CA GLU A 197 -0.13 -2.57 1.67
C GLU A 197 0.58 -1.27 1.27
N LEU A 198 1.86 -1.14 1.62
CA LEU A 198 2.69 0.00 1.21
C LEU A 198 2.74 0.11 -0.32
N PHE A 199 3.01 -0.99 -1.03
CA PHE A 199 3.08 -0.96 -2.47
C PHE A 199 1.74 -0.67 -3.14
N THR A 200 0.62 -1.07 -2.53
CA THR A 200 -0.72 -0.71 -3.01
C THR A 200 -0.93 0.79 -2.93
N GLU A 201 -0.57 1.43 -1.82
CA GLU A 201 -0.67 2.88 -1.64
C GLU A 201 0.21 3.66 -2.62
N LEU A 202 1.38 3.12 -2.97
CA LEU A 202 2.31 3.76 -3.91
C LEU A 202 1.88 3.57 -5.37
N LEU A 203 1.43 2.38 -5.74
CA LEU A 203 1.16 2.01 -7.14
C LEU A 203 -0.24 2.40 -7.60
N LEU A 204 -1.25 2.36 -6.74
CA LEU A 204 -2.63 2.63 -7.14
C LEU A 204 -2.82 4.06 -7.67
N PRO A 205 -2.34 5.13 -6.98
CA PRO A 205 -2.42 6.49 -7.52
C PRO A 205 -1.69 6.63 -8.85
N HIS A 206 -0.53 5.97 -9.01
CA HIS A 206 0.22 5.96 -10.29
C HIS A 206 -0.57 5.27 -11.40
N LYS A 207 -1.23 4.15 -11.11
CA LYS A 207 -2.11 3.43 -12.05
C LYS A 207 -3.31 4.29 -12.48
N LEU A 208 -3.82 5.14 -11.58
CA LEU A 208 -5.04 5.93 -11.79
C LEU A 208 -4.80 7.38 -12.27
N LYS A 209 -3.54 7.80 -12.48
CA LYS A 209 -3.22 9.21 -12.76
C LYS A 209 -3.65 9.71 -14.15
N ASP A 210 -3.59 8.86 -15.17
CA ASP A 210 -3.83 9.21 -16.58
C ASP A 210 -4.99 8.40 -17.18
N ILE A 211 -6.03 8.12 -16.39
CA ILE A 211 -7.17 7.34 -16.86
C ILE A 211 -7.94 8.09 -17.96
N LYS A 212 -8.37 7.35 -18.98
CA LYS A 212 -9.23 7.89 -20.03
C LYS A 212 -10.65 8.09 -19.51
N PRO A 213 -11.41 9.04 -20.08
CA PRO A 213 -12.84 9.14 -19.87
C PRO A 213 -13.57 7.81 -20.08
N ILE A 214 -14.51 7.48 -19.18
CA ILE A 214 -15.37 6.31 -19.28
C ILE A 214 -16.32 6.48 -20.49
N ALA A 215 -16.43 5.45 -21.33
CA ALA A 215 -17.27 5.50 -22.52
C ALA A 215 -18.74 5.75 -22.17
N GLU A 216 -19.45 6.50 -23.03
CA GLU A 216 -20.84 6.91 -22.83
C GLU A 216 -21.80 5.73 -22.61
N GLU A 217 -21.49 4.57 -23.20
CA GLU A 217 -22.30 3.38 -23.02
C GLU A 217 -22.34 2.85 -21.58
N PHE A 218 -21.30 3.09 -20.78
CA PHE A 218 -21.29 2.73 -19.36
C PHE A 218 -21.82 3.86 -18.47
N GLN A 219 -22.09 5.05 -19.01
CA GLN A 219 -22.56 6.18 -18.21
C GLN A 219 -24.06 6.07 -17.91
N GLY A 220 -24.44 6.49 -16.71
CA GLY A 220 -25.82 6.43 -16.23
C GLY A 220 -25.91 6.03 -14.77
N LYS A 221 -27.13 5.73 -14.35
CA LYS A 221 -27.43 5.16 -13.04
C LYS A 221 -27.79 3.70 -13.19
N PHE A 222 -27.24 2.88 -12.33
CA PHE A 222 -27.44 1.44 -12.36
C PHE A 222 -27.71 0.91 -10.97
N LYS A 223 -28.53 -0.11 -10.91
CA LYS A 223 -28.87 -0.86 -9.72
C LYS A 223 -28.47 -2.32 -9.91
N ALA A 224 -27.91 -2.94 -8.88
CA ALA A 224 -27.68 -4.38 -8.85
C ALA A 224 -28.04 -4.91 -7.47
N GLU A 225 -28.54 -6.14 -7.41
CA GLU A 225 -28.95 -6.79 -6.18
C GLU A 225 -28.18 -8.09 -6.04
N ALA A 226 -27.66 -8.36 -4.85
CA ALA A 226 -27.02 -9.62 -4.53
C ALA A 226 -27.53 -10.13 -3.19
N ASP A 227 -27.92 -11.39 -3.19
CA ASP A 227 -28.23 -12.09 -1.95
C ASP A 227 -26.94 -12.57 -1.28
N GLY A 228 -26.92 -12.45 0.05
CA GLY A 228 -25.88 -13.00 0.91
C GLY A 228 -26.20 -14.43 1.33
N GLU A 229 -25.41 -14.94 2.28
CA GLU A 229 -25.60 -16.28 2.82
C GLU A 229 -26.91 -16.42 3.59
N TYR A 230 -27.49 -17.62 3.52
CA TYR A 230 -28.67 -17.95 4.30
C TYR A 230 -28.24 -18.33 5.73
N THR A 231 -28.71 -17.56 6.71
CA THR A 231 -28.44 -17.81 8.13
C THR A 231 -29.71 -18.27 8.85
N ASN A 232 -29.57 -18.72 10.11
CA ASN A 232 -30.73 -19.05 10.96
C ASN A 232 -31.72 -17.89 11.11
N ASP A 233 -31.25 -16.66 10.93
CA ASP A 233 -32.08 -15.49 11.06
C ASP A 233 -32.69 -15.03 9.72
N GLY A 234 -32.32 -15.66 8.60
CA GLY A 234 -32.76 -15.32 7.23
C GLY A 234 -31.60 -15.06 6.27
N GLN A 235 -31.94 -14.74 5.02
CA GLN A 235 -30.98 -14.40 3.98
C GLN A 235 -30.62 -12.92 4.02
N GLY A 236 -29.32 -12.61 3.96
CA GLY A 236 -28.87 -11.24 3.76
C GLY A 236 -29.20 -10.77 2.34
N HIS A 237 -29.44 -9.47 2.16
CA HIS A 237 -29.67 -8.88 0.85
C HIS A 237 -28.98 -7.53 0.78
N THR A 238 -28.27 -7.28 -0.32
CA THR A 238 -27.61 -6.00 -0.57
C THR A 238 -27.99 -5.46 -1.93
N THR A 239 -28.46 -4.22 -1.95
CA THR A 239 -28.74 -3.44 -3.14
C THR A 239 -27.64 -2.42 -3.35
N TYR A 240 -27.04 -2.42 -4.53
CA TYR A 240 -25.95 -1.53 -4.93
C TYR A 240 -26.47 -0.52 -5.94
N TYR A 241 -26.14 0.74 -5.73
CA TYR A 241 -26.51 1.85 -6.61
C TYR A 241 -25.25 2.52 -7.15
N PHE A 242 -25.01 2.39 -8.45
CA PHE A 242 -23.88 2.97 -9.14
C PHE A 242 -24.31 4.19 -9.94
N THR A 243 -23.61 5.31 -9.76
CA THR A 243 -23.70 6.46 -10.66
C THR A 243 -22.39 6.60 -11.43
N ILE A 244 -22.42 6.27 -12.72
CA ILE A 244 -21.26 6.29 -13.60
C ILE A 244 -21.31 7.54 -14.48
N THR A 245 -20.26 8.34 -14.40
CA THR A 245 -20.06 9.54 -15.22
C THR A 245 -18.79 9.41 -16.04
N LYS A 246 -18.51 10.39 -16.90
CA LYS A 246 -17.29 10.45 -17.71
C LYS A 246 -15.99 10.25 -16.92
N ASN A 247 -15.90 10.73 -15.68
CA ASN A 247 -14.62 10.80 -14.94
C ASN A 247 -14.65 10.10 -13.58
N LYS A 248 -15.83 9.71 -13.09
CA LYS A 248 -16.00 9.15 -11.75
C LYS A 248 -17.17 8.19 -11.69
N ILE A 249 -17.09 7.29 -10.73
CA ILE A 249 -18.14 6.33 -10.38
C ILE A 249 -18.41 6.51 -8.88
N ASP A 250 -19.67 6.70 -8.51
CA ASP A 250 -20.11 6.76 -7.11
C ASP A 250 -20.92 5.50 -6.81
N LEU A 251 -20.55 4.77 -5.75
CA LEU A 251 -21.28 3.63 -5.25
C LEU A 251 -21.92 3.98 -3.91
N LYS A 252 -23.22 3.70 -3.80
CA LYS A 252 -23.98 3.64 -2.55
C LYS A 252 -24.60 2.26 -2.39
N TYR A 253 -24.89 1.85 -1.17
CA TYR A 253 -25.59 0.58 -0.95
C TYR A 253 -26.65 0.66 0.15
N GLU A 254 -27.60 -0.25 0.06
CA GLU A 254 -28.55 -0.56 1.13
C GLU A 254 -28.42 -2.05 1.44
N ALA A 255 -28.28 -2.38 2.72
CA ALA A 255 -28.08 -3.77 3.14
C ALA A 255 -29.02 -4.15 4.28
N PHE A 256 -29.64 -5.32 4.14
CA PHE A 256 -30.23 -6.05 5.24
C PHE A 256 -29.33 -7.25 5.53
N ARG A 257 -28.55 -7.19 6.62
CA ARG A 257 -27.52 -8.20 6.96
C ARG A 257 -26.55 -8.50 5.80
N GLY A 258 -26.20 -7.46 5.05
CA GLY A 258 -25.25 -7.57 3.95
C GLY A 258 -23.80 -7.58 4.42
N ASP A 259 -22.92 -8.02 3.53
CA ASP A 259 -21.48 -8.02 3.73
C ASP A 259 -20.90 -6.60 3.76
N PHE A 260 -19.63 -6.49 4.16
CA PHE A 260 -18.91 -5.23 4.09
C PHE A 260 -18.79 -4.77 2.64
N VAL A 261 -19.27 -3.55 2.36
CA VAL A 261 -19.19 -2.90 1.04
C VAL A 261 -18.26 -1.71 1.12
N CYS A 262 -17.36 -1.61 0.13
CA CYS A 262 -16.52 -0.44 -0.08
C CYS A 262 -17.33 0.70 -0.69
N GLU A 263 -18.20 1.33 0.11
CA GLU A 263 -18.96 2.49 -0.34
C GLU A 263 -18.04 3.68 -0.67
N GLY A 264 -18.39 4.45 -1.70
CA GLY A 264 -17.72 5.70 -2.03
C GLY A 264 -17.37 5.86 -3.49
N GLU A 265 -16.30 6.62 -3.75
CA GLU A 265 -15.88 6.99 -5.10
C GLU A 265 -14.90 5.97 -5.69
N TYR A 266 -15.06 5.76 -7.00
CA TYR A 266 -14.30 4.84 -7.81
C TYR A 266 -13.83 5.52 -9.10
N LYS A 267 -12.67 5.06 -9.57
CA LYS A 267 -12.13 5.34 -10.89
C LYS A 267 -12.36 4.15 -11.82
N GLY A 268 -12.68 4.43 -13.07
CA GLY A 268 -12.91 3.41 -14.09
C GLY A 268 -11.73 3.28 -15.06
N ILE A 269 -11.27 2.06 -15.33
CA ILE A 269 -10.38 1.75 -16.46
C ILE A 269 -11.12 0.82 -17.40
N GLN A 270 -11.32 1.24 -18.65
CA GLN A 270 -11.96 0.39 -19.65
C GLN A 270 -10.92 -0.47 -20.38
N ASN A 271 -11.14 -1.78 -20.35
CA ASN A 271 -10.35 -2.78 -21.05
C ASN A 271 -11.26 -3.59 -21.97
N GLY A 272 -11.34 -3.17 -23.24
CA GLY A 272 -12.29 -3.75 -24.19
C GLY A 272 -13.74 -3.48 -23.78
N THR A 273 -14.52 -4.55 -23.58
CA THR A 273 -15.94 -4.52 -23.18
C THR A 273 -16.15 -4.54 -21.67
N ILE A 274 -15.07 -4.51 -20.88
CA ILE A 274 -15.12 -4.54 -19.42
C ILE A 274 -14.64 -3.19 -18.88
N LEU A 275 -15.42 -2.61 -17.97
CA LEU A 275 -15.07 -1.47 -17.14
C LEU A 275 -14.62 -1.99 -15.77
N GLU A 276 -13.35 -1.78 -15.44
CA GLU A 276 -12.73 -2.12 -14.18
C GLU A 276 -12.85 -0.95 -13.19
N LEU A 277 -13.35 -1.21 -11.98
CA LEU A 277 -13.59 -0.20 -10.95
C LEU A 277 -12.55 -0.30 -9.84
N TYR A 278 -11.84 0.79 -9.58
CA TYR A 278 -10.82 0.90 -8.55
C TYR A 278 -11.24 1.92 -7.50
N TYR A 279 -11.18 1.55 -6.23
CA TYR A 279 -11.55 2.43 -5.12
C TYR A 279 -10.61 3.65 -5.05
N ASP A 280 -11.17 4.84 -4.86
CA ASP A 280 -10.45 6.13 -4.91
C ASP A 280 -10.67 6.98 -3.65
N ARG A 281 -10.65 6.33 -2.47
CA ARG A 281 -10.77 7.00 -1.16
C ARG A 281 -9.77 6.41 -0.15
N GLU A 282 -9.66 7.05 1.02
CA GLU A 282 -8.67 6.75 2.05
C GLU A 282 -9.05 5.56 2.99
N ASP A 283 -10.00 4.70 2.62
CA ASP A 283 -10.28 3.47 3.39
C ASP A 283 -9.34 2.34 2.97
N ASP A 284 -8.31 2.11 3.80
CA ASP A 284 -7.27 1.10 3.57
C ASP A 284 -7.82 -0.32 3.35
N ARG A 285 -9.00 -0.65 3.89
CA ARG A 285 -9.63 -1.98 3.69
C ARG A 285 -10.11 -2.17 2.25
N CYS A 286 -10.31 -1.08 1.53
CA CYS A 286 -10.86 -1.03 0.19
C CYS A 286 -9.81 -0.76 -0.89
N LEU A 287 -8.65 -0.21 -0.52
CA LEU A 287 -7.55 0.04 -1.43
C LEU A 287 -6.91 -1.28 -1.89
N LYS A 288 -6.98 -1.52 -3.21
CA LYS A 288 -6.47 -2.74 -3.85
C LYS A 288 -5.89 -2.41 -5.23
N LEU A 289 -4.87 -3.16 -5.65
CA LEU A 289 -4.30 -3.05 -7.00
C LEU A 289 -5.15 -3.77 -8.07
N ASP A 290 -5.98 -4.72 -7.65
CA ASP A 290 -7.01 -5.33 -8.48
C ASP A 290 -8.29 -4.50 -8.44
N PRO A 291 -9.11 -4.53 -9.51
CA PRO A 291 -10.41 -3.89 -9.48
C PRO A 291 -11.32 -4.52 -8.43
N THR A 292 -12.04 -3.68 -7.70
CA THR A 292 -13.06 -4.10 -6.74
C THR A 292 -14.27 -4.69 -7.46
N TYR A 293 -14.67 -4.06 -8.57
CA TYR A 293 -15.79 -4.51 -9.40
C TYR A 293 -15.42 -4.52 -10.88
N LEU A 294 -16.09 -5.37 -11.62
CA LEU A 294 -16.03 -5.41 -13.09
C LEU A 294 -17.43 -5.21 -13.63
N ILE A 295 -17.62 -4.29 -14.56
CA ILE A 295 -18.90 -4.09 -15.26
C ILE A 295 -18.68 -4.42 -16.73
N LYS A 296 -19.50 -5.30 -17.31
CA LYS A 296 -19.50 -5.58 -18.74
C LYS A 296 -20.85 -5.24 -19.35
N LYS A 297 -20.84 -4.91 -20.64
CA LYS A 297 -22.03 -4.73 -21.45
C LYS A 297 -22.09 -5.85 -22.50
N GLU A 298 -23.21 -6.56 -22.54
CA GLU A 298 -23.51 -7.58 -23.54
C GLU A 298 -24.87 -7.24 -24.16
N ASP A 299 -24.85 -6.89 -25.44
CA ASP A 299 -25.98 -6.30 -26.15
C ASP A 299 -26.54 -5.05 -25.43
N ASP A 300 -27.81 -5.07 -25.05
CA ASP A 300 -28.50 -4.01 -24.31
C ASP A 300 -28.47 -4.22 -22.79
N ASN A 301 -27.80 -5.27 -22.30
CA ASN A 301 -27.77 -5.61 -20.88
C ASN A 301 -26.41 -5.31 -20.25
N PHE A 302 -26.44 -4.91 -18.98
CA PHE A 302 -25.26 -4.69 -18.16
C PHE A 302 -25.15 -5.79 -17.11
N PHE A 303 -23.91 -6.18 -16.81
CA PHE A 303 -23.62 -7.17 -15.79
C PHE A 303 -22.46 -6.69 -14.94
N ILE A 304 -22.50 -6.99 -13.64
CA ILE A 304 -21.45 -6.68 -12.68
C ILE A 304 -20.93 -7.95 -12.01
N LYS A 305 -19.65 -7.95 -11.71
CA LYS A 305 -18.97 -8.97 -10.91
C LYS A 305 -18.22 -8.30 -9.76
N GLY A 306 -18.13 -8.98 -8.62
CA GLY A 306 -17.51 -8.47 -7.39
C GLY A 306 -18.49 -7.98 -6.32
N ILE A 307 -19.80 -8.12 -6.54
CA ILE A 307 -20.83 -7.79 -5.52
C ILE A 307 -21.30 -9.06 -4.79
N GLY A 308 -21.87 -8.90 -3.59
CA GLY A 308 -22.30 -10.00 -2.73
C GLY A 308 -21.17 -10.67 -1.93
N GLY A 309 -21.47 -11.85 -1.37
CA GLY A 309 -20.58 -12.62 -0.50
C GLY A 309 -19.74 -13.68 -1.23
N GLU A 310 -19.12 -14.59 -0.48
CA GLU A 310 -18.19 -15.61 -1.04
C GLU A 310 -18.80 -16.42 -2.20
N GLY A 311 -20.10 -16.73 -2.11
CA GLY A 311 -20.82 -17.50 -3.14
C GLY A 311 -21.11 -16.73 -4.43
N THR A 312 -21.24 -15.40 -4.38
CA THR A 312 -21.74 -14.58 -5.51
C THR A 312 -20.71 -13.61 -6.07
N ILE A 313 -19.63 -13.33 -5.32
CA ILE A 313 -18.58 -12.37 -5.71
C ILE A 313 -17.90 -12.70 -7.05
N ASN A 314 -17.91 -13.98 -7.44
CA ASN A 314 -17.32 -14.47 -8.69
C ASN A 314 -18.30 -14.57 -9.87
N GLU A 315 -19.58 -14.32 -9.65
CA GLU A 315 -20.63 -14.43 -10.65
C GLU A 315 -20.87 -13.10 -11.38
N TRP A 316 -21.46 -13.19 -12.59
CA TRP A 316 -21.94 -12.03 -13.33
C TRP A 316 -23.42 -11.83 -13.02
N ILE A 317 -23.72 -10.77 -12.28
CA ILE A 317 -25.08 -10.41 -11.87
C ILE A 317 -25.60 -9.30 -12.78
N LYS A 318 -26.85 -9.43 -13.23
CA LYS A 318 -27.46 -8.42 -14.10
C LYS A 318 -27.62 -7.09 -13.34
N MET A 319 -27.33 -5.99 -14.02
CA MET A 319 -27.62 -4.64 -13.56
C MET A 319 -28.83 -4.08 -14.30
N ASP A 320 -29.69 -3.39 -13.57
CA ASP A 320 -30.79 -2.62 -14.13
C ASP A 320 -30.38 -1.16 -14.29
N LYS A 321 -30.70 -0.56 -15.43
CA LYS A 321 -30.47 0.86 -15.69
C LYS A 321 -31.67 1.65 -15.18
N GLU A 322 -31.43 2.69 -14.37
CA GLU A 322 -32.47 3.57 -13.80
C GLU A 322 -32.91 4.70 -14.74
#